data_AF-A0A970U869-F1
#
_entry.id   AF-A0A970U869-F1
#
_cell.length_a   1.000
_cell.length_b   1.000
_cell.length_c   1.000
_cell.angle_alpha   90.00
_cell.angle_beta   90.00
_cell.angle_gamma   90.00
#
_symmetry.space_group_name_H-M   'P 1'
#
loop_
_entity.id
_entity.type
_entity.pdbx_description
1 polymer ?
#
loop_
_entity_poly.entity_id
_entity_poly.type
_entity_poly.pdbx_seq_one_letter_code
_entity_poly.pdbx_strand_id
1 'polypeptide(L)'
;MKRIRKRRNGFALLAAAGIISAVSLGAACFFEAAFAFGAIAFGSFLLALRQTLLLRDATLIRDNRIISVSPPPGSIPVKKKNNDTEETVVSTFGVLIGSKIYRWGLSGVHGVRLNCACIDKERIYLTFGDAIRTIRLEVLHGMTQNQTVLDAAQKLWYETGISAGITGW
;
A
#
# COMPACT_ATOMS: atom_id res chain seq x y z
N MET A 1 1.88 7.81 0.52
CA MET A 1 2.77 7.49 1.69
C MET A 1 2.96 8.59 2.74
N LYS A 2 3.03 9.90 2.40
CA LYS A 2 3.23 10.99 3.38
C LYS A 2 2.23 10.93 4.56
N ARG A 3 0.95 10.65 4.26
CA ARG A 3 -0.12 10.49 5.28
C ARG A 3 0.15 9.33 6.27
N ILE A 4 0.62 8.18 5.78
CA ILE A 4 0.94 7.01 6.61
C ILE A 4 2.11 7.33 7.55
N ARG A 5 3.16 8.02 7.05
CA ARG A 5 4.29 8.49 7.87
C ARG A 5 3.84 9.48 8.94
N LYS A 6 2.99 10.46 8.58
CA LYS A 6 2.44 11.44 9.54
C LYS A 6 1.66 10.76 10.67
N ARG A 7 0.83 9.77 10.32
CA ARG A 7 0.04 9.00 11.30
C ARG A 7 0.92 8.15 12.23
N ARG A 8 1.93 7.45 11.68
CA ARG A 8 2.93 6.72 12.49
C ARG A 8 3.61 7.65 13.49
N ASN A 9 4.11 8.79 13.03
CA ASN A 9 4.82 9.74 13.89
C ASN A 9 3.90 10.30 14.98
N GLY A 10 2.63 10.58 14.67
CA GLY A 10 1.64 11.01 15.66
C GLY A 10 1.42 9.96 16.75
N PHE A 11 1.24 8.68 16.39
CA PHE A 11 1.09 7.60 17.38
C PHE A 11 2.36 7.36 18.19
N ALA A 12 3.54 7.48 17.58
CA ALA A 12 4.82 7.37 18.29
C ALA A 12 4.99 8.47 19.35
N LEU A 13 4.62 9.71 19.02
CA LEU A 13 4.63 10.83 19.97
C LEU A 13 3.64 10.60 21.12
N LEU A 14 2.42 10.15 20.82
CA LEU A 14 1.41 9.82 21.84
C LEU A 14 1.88 8.69 22.77
N ALA A 15 2.52 7.66 22.22
CA ALA A 15 3.09 6.57 23.01
C ALA A 15 4.21 7.09 23.93
N ALA A 16 5.13 7.91 23.40
CA ALA A 16 6.21 8.49 24.21
C ALA A 16 5.67 9.38 25.33
N ALA A 17 4.74 10.28 25.03
CA ALA A 17 4.10 11.13 26.04
C ALA A 17 3.37 10.30 27.10
N GLY A 18 2.62 9.27 26.69
CA GLY A 18 1.91 8.38 27.62
C GLY A 18 2.84 7.59 28.53
N ILE A 19 3.99 7.10 28.02
CA ILE A 19 5.01 6.43 28.85
C ILE A 19 5.58 7.40 29.88
N ILE A 20 5.94 8.62 29.47
CA ILE A 20 6.48 9.65 30.36
C ILE A 20 5.45 9.97 31.47
N SER A 21 4.19 10.19 31.10
CA SER A 21 3.12 10.46 32.07
C SER A 21 2.88 9.29 33.03
N ALA A 22 2.88 8.04 32.52
CA ALA A 22 2.69 6.86 33.35
C ALA A 22 3.83 6.69 34.38
N VAL A 23 5.08 6.89 33.97
CA VAL A 23 6.26 6.81 34.85
C VAL A 23 6.20 7.89 35.93
N SER A 24 5.91 9.15 35.55
CA SER A 24 5.81 10.26 36.51
C SER A 24 4.69 10.07 37.53
N LEU A 25 3.53 9.60 37.09
CA LEU A 25 2.39 9.31 37.99
C LEU A 25 2.65 8.12 38.90
N GLY A 26 3.34 7.08 38.40
CA GLY A 26 3.78 5.94 39.21
C GLY A 26 4.76 6.36 40.30
N ALA A 27 5.72 7.23 39.97
CA ALA A 27 6.66 7.80 40.94
C ALA A 27 5.96 8.66 42.02
N ALA A 28 4.84 9.30 41.66
CA ALA A 28 3.99 10.05 42.58
C ALA A 28 2.93 9.18 43.30
N CYS A 29 3.02 7.85 43.20
CA CYS A 29 2.10 6.87 43.81
C CYS A 29 0.62 6.96 43.35
N PHE A 30 0.33 7.61 42.22
CA PHE A 30 -1.00 7.65 41.61
C PHE A 30 -1.19 6.45 40.66
N PHE A 31 -1.29 5.24 41.21
CA PHE A 31 -1.27 3.99 40.44
C PHE A 31 -2.42 3.83 39.44
N GLU A 32 -3.64 4.25 39.79
CA GLU A 32 -4.79 4.17 38.87
C GLU A 32 -4.57 5.01 37.60
N ALA A 33 -4.09 6.25 37.79
CA ALA A 33 -3.78 7.13 36.68
C ALA A 33 -2.58 6.61 35.88
N ALA A 34 -1.52 6.14 36.55
CA ALA A 34 -0.35 5.54 35.89
C ALA A 34 -0.74 4.36 35.00
N PHE A 35 -1.64 3.49 35.48
CA PHE A 35 -2.14 2.36 34.70
C PHE A 35 -2.95 2.80 33.48
N ALA A 36 -3.85 3.77 33.63
CA ALA A 36 -4.63 4.31 32.51
C ALA A 36 -3.73 4.90 31.41
N PHE A 37 -2.75 5.72 31.78
CA PHE A 37 -1.77 6.27 30.82
C PHE A 37 -0.91 5.17 30.18
N GLY A 38 -0.52 4.15 30.94
CA GLY A 38 0.19 2.98 30.42
C GLY A 38 -0.60 2.23 29.35
N ALA A 39 -1.89 1.98 29.59
CA ALA A 39 -2.77 1.32 28.62
C ALA A 39 -2.93 2.15 27.32
N ILE A 40 -3.10 3.46 27.45
CA ILE A 40 -3.18 4.39 26.30
C ILE A 40 -1.88 4.40 25.51
N ALA A 41 -0.73 4.42 26.20
CA ALA A 41 0.58 4.39 25.58
C ALA A 41 0.81 3.07 24.83
N PHE A 42 0.45 1.94 25.44
CA PHE A 42 0.52 0.62 24.81
C PHE A 42 -0.36 0.52 23.56
N GLY A 43 -1.61 0.97 23.64
CA GLY A 43 -2.51 1.04 22.48
C GLY A 43 -1.96 1.91 21.35
N SER A 44 -1.41 3.09 21.69
CA SER A 44 -0.75 3.98 20.73
C SER A 44 0.47 3.34 20.09
N PHE A 45 1.27 2.61 20.87
CA PHE A 45 2.43 1.86 20.38
C PHE A 45 2.03 0.77 19.38
N LEU A 46 0.99 -0.03 19.68
CA LEU A 46 0.46 -1.03 18.75
C LEU A 46 -0.02 -0.40 17.43
N LEU A 47 -0.67 0.76 17.49
CA LEU A 47 -1.07 1.50 16.29
C LEU A 47 0.14 2.00 15.49
N ALA A 48 1.21 2.48 16.15
CA ALA A 48 2.45 2.87 15.49
C ALA A 48 3.15 1.68 14.81
N LEU A 49 3.17 0.51 15.44
CA LEU A 49 3.67 -0.73 14.84
C LEU A 49 2.88 -1.10 13.59
N ARG A 50 1.55 -1.07 13.65
CA ARG A 50 0.68 -1.32 12.47
C ARG A 50 1.01 -0.36 11.32
N GLN A 51 1.21 0.92 11.58
CA GLN A 51 1.59 1.88 10.54
C GLN A 51 2.99 1.63 9.98
N THR A 52 3.92 1.13 10.80
CA THR A 52 5.28 0.79 10.36
C THR A 52 5.27 -0.41 9.41
N LEU A 53 4.46 -1.43 9.70
CA LEU A 53 4.26 -2.56 8.80
C LEU A 53 3.66 -2.12 7.46
N LEU A 54 2.61 -1.28 7.48
CA LEU A 54 2.03 -0.72 6.26
C LEU A 54 3.05 0.09 5.44
N LEU A 55 3.94 0.83 6.09
CA LEU A 55 5.03 1.53 5.39
C LEU A 55 6.02 0.56 4.77
N ARG A 56 6.38 -0.52 5.48
CA ARG A 56 7.27 -1.56 4.95
C ARG A 56 6.68 -2.19 3.70
N ASP A 57 5.40 -2.52 3.72
CA ASP A 57 4.71 -3.09 2.57
C ASP A 57 4.64 -2.12 1.39
N ALA A 58 4.31 -0.85 1.66
CA ALA A 58 4.30 0.18 0.63
C ALA A 58 5.69 0.40 0.02
N THR A 59 6.75 0.39 0.84
CA THR A 59 8.13 0.47 0.37
C THR A 59 8.49 -0.74 -0.49
N LEU A 60 8.14 -1.95 -0.06
CA LEU A 60 8.44 -3.17 -0.81
C LEU A 60 7.76 -3.20 -2.18
N ILE A 61 6.49 -2.76 -2.27
CA ILE A 61 5.78 -2.59 -3.55
C ILE A 61 6.45 -1.49 -4.39
N ARG A 62 6.90 -0.41 -3.76
CA ARG A 62 7.56 0.70 -4.46
C ARG A 62 8.97 0.37 -4.93
N ASP A 63 9.70 -0.51 -4.27
CA ASP A 63 11.06 -0.83 -4.68
C ASP A 63 11.08 -1.90 -5.79
N ASN A 64 10.01 -2.70 -5.90
CA ASN A 64 9.83 -3.75 -6.90
C ASN A 64 8.79 -3.35 -7.97
N ARG A 65 8.92 -2.17 -8.58
CA ARG A 65 7.91 -1.68 -9.55
C ARG A 65 8.05 -2.40 -10.88
N ILE A 66 6.95 -2.99 -11.33
CA ILE A 66 6.80 -3.45 -12.71
C ILE A 66 6.31 -2.30 -13.57
N ILE A 67 5.26 -1.61 -13.11
CA ILE A 67 4.64 -0.48 -13.82
C ILE A 67 4.51 0.69 -12.85
N SER A 68 5.14 1.81 -13.19
CA SER A 68 4.97 3.07 -12.49
C SER A 68 4.13 4.01 -13.35
N VAL A 69 2.89 4.23 -12.93
CA VAL A 69 2.01 5.19 -13.58
C VAL A 69 2.12 6.50 -12.81
N SER A 70 2.93 7.41 -13.34
CA SER A 70 2.84 8.82 -12.97
C SER A 70 1.76 9.45 -13.85
N PRO A 71 0.70 10.07 -13.28
CA PRO A 71 -0.22 10.85 -14.11
C PRO A 71 0.59 11.96 -14.82
N PRO A 72 0.35 12.21 -16.12
CA PRO A 72 1.04 13.27 -16.84
C PRO A 72 0.83 14.62 -16.12
N PRO A 73 1.85 15.49 -16.04
CA PRO A 73 1.64 16.84 -15.55
C PRO A 73 0.65 17.55 -16.49
N GLY A 74 -0.56 17.82 -15.99
CA GLY A 74 -1.62 18.51 -16.73
C GLY A 74 -2.88 17.69 -17.05
N SER A 75 -3.00 16.42 -16.63
CA SER A 75 -4.26 15.68 -16.82
C SER A 75 -5.38 16.26 -15.97
N ILE A 76 -6.40 16.84 -16.61
CA ILE A 76 -7.63 17.30 -15.98
C ILE A 76 -8.28 16.12 -15.26
N PRO A 77 -8.60 16.23 -13.95
CA PRO A 77 -9.21 15.13 -13.23
C PRO A 77 -10.65 14.95 -13.72
N VAL A 78 -10.89 13.95 -14.57
CA VAL A 78 -12.25 13.47 -14.82
C VAL A 78 -12.70 12.75 -13.54
N LYS A 79 -13.27 13.56 -12.66
CA LYS A 79 -14.22 13.19 -11.60
C LYS A 79 -13.76 12.04 -10.69
N LYS A 80 -12.84 12.32 -9.77
CA LYS A 80 -12.90 11.75 -8.41
C LYS A 80 -12.26 12.66 -7.36
N LYS A 81 -13.11 13.05 -6.42
CA LYS A 81 -12.84 13.79 -5.19
C LYS A 81 -11.80 13.07 -4.34
N ASN A 82 -10.53 13.48 -4.45
CA ASN A 82 -9.60 13.69 -3.34
C ASN A 82 -8.22 14.08 -3.88
N ASN A 83 -7.71 15.19 -3.37
CA ASN A 83 -6.47 15.82 -3.79
C ASN A 83 -5.28 15.00 -3.30
N ASP A 84 -4.68 14.25 -4.22
CA ASP A 84 -3.26 13.93 -4.35
C ASP A 84 -3.19 13.26 -5.73
N THR A 85 -2.26 13.67 -6.59
CA THR A 85 -1.93 12.93 -7.82
C THR A 85 -1.34 11.59 -7.38
N GLU A 86 -2.22 10.64 -7.08
CA GLU A 86 -1.89 9.37 -6.43
C GLU A 86 -1.17 8.46 -7.43
N GLU A 87 0.17 8.58 -7.46
CA GLU A 87 1.09 7.66 -8.13
C GLU A 87 0.59 6.22 -7.94
N THR A 88 0.25 5.56 -9.05
CA THR A 88 -0.17 4.17 -9.01
C THR A 88 1.01 3.30 -9.39
N VAL A 89 1.38 2.42 -8.46
CA VAL A 89 2.52 1.51 -8.63
C VAL A 89 1.99 0.09 -8.64
N VAL A 90 2.27 -0.63 -9.72
CA VAL A 90 2.03 -2.07 -9.84
C VAL A 90 3.36 -2.79 -9.63
N SER A 91 3.35 -3.79 -8.75
CA SER A 91 4.52 -4.57 -8.34
C SER A 91 4.17 -6.05 -8.26
N THR A 92 5.22 -6.86 -8.23
CA THR A 92 5.19 -8.30 -7.94
C THR A 92 4.47 -8.63 -6.62
N PHE A 93 4.52 -7.72 -5.65
CA PHE A 93 3.96 -7.95 -4.32
C PHE A 93 2.64 -7.21 -4.04
N GLY A 94 2.11 -6.50 -5.03
CA GLY A 94 0.89 -5.73 -4.84
C GLY A 94 0.76 -4.50 -5.72
N VAL A 95 -0.30 -3.75 -5.43
CA VAL A 95 -0.56 -2.43 -5.99
C VAL A 95 -0.68 -1.39 -4.90
N LEU A 96 0.01 -0.28 -5.11
CA LEU A 96 -0.11 0.93 -4.31
C LEU A 96 -0.88 1.97 -5.11
N ILE A 97 -2.07 2.37 -4.62
CA ILE A 97 -2.84 3.50 -5.16
C ILE A 97 -2.92 4.55 -4.05
N GLY A 98 -2.00 5.53 -4.11
CA GLY A 98 -1.90 6.62 -3.15
C GLY A 98 -1.54 6.20 -1.72
N SER A 99 -2.56 5.92 -0.91
CA SER A 99 -2.43 5.39 0.46
C SER A 99 -3.05 4.00 0.65
N LYS A 100 -3.74 3.47 -0.36
CA LYS A 100 -4.32 2.13 -0.35
C LYS A 100 -3.30 1.13 -0.86
N ILE A 101 -3.19 0.02 -0.14
CA ILE A 101 -2.27 -1.08 -0.47
C ILE A 101 -3.12 -2.32 -0.74
N TYR A 102 -3.00 -2.87 -1.93
CA TYR A 102 -3.53 -4.18 -2.30
C TYR A 102 -2.35 -5.14 -2.35
N ARG A 103 -2.41 -6.22 -1.59
CA ARG A 103 -1.26 -7.10 -1.35
C ARG A 103 -1.50 -8.45 -2.00
N TRP A 104 -0.47 -9.00 -2.63
CA TRP A 104 -0.41 -10.39 -3.04
C TRP A 104 1.04 -10.88 -3.00
N GLY A 105 1.27 -12.18 -3.04
CA GLY A 105 2.62 -12.76 -3.11
C GLY A 105 3.47 -12.59 -1.84
N LEU A 106 2.96 -11.98 -0.77
CA LEU A 106 3.68 -11.77 0.50
C LEU A 106 3.56 -12.95 1.48
N SER A 107 2.50 -13.76 1.37
CA SER A 107 2.22 -14.86 2.31
C SER A 107 2.53 -16.24 1.73
N GLY A 108 3.40 -16.30 0.70
CA GLY A 108 3.77 -17.54 0.04
C GLY A 108 2.60 -18.24 -0.67
N VAL A 109 2.68 -19.58 -0.78
CA VAL A 109 1.78 -20.41 -1.59
C VAL A 109 0.33 -20.38 -1.12
N HIS A 110 0.10 -20.24 0.19
CA HIS A 110 -1.22 -20.22 0.82
C HIS A 110 -1.81 -18.81 0.94
N GLY A 111 -1.11 -17.81 0.42
CA GLY A 111 -1.52 -16.41 0.47
C GLY A 111 -2.43 -15.98 -0.66
N VAL A 112 -2.82 -14.72 -0.60
CA VAL A 112 -3.42 -14.01 -1.75
C VAL A 112 -2.38 -13.92 -2.88
N ARG A 113 -2.76 -14.32 -4.09
CA ARG A 113 -1.90 -14.35 -5.28
C ARG A 113 -2.50 -13.54 -6.42
N LEU A 114 -1.64 -13.05 -7.29
CA LEU A 114 -2.08 -12.54 -8.59
C LEU A 114 -2.44 -13.72 -9.47
N ASN A 115 -3.69 -13.75 -9.96
CA ASN A 115 -4.23 -14.85 -10.74
C ASN A 115 -4.26 -14.54 -12.23
N CYS A 116 -4.54 -13.28 -12.58
CA CYS A 116 -4.64 -12.84 -13.97
C CYS A 116 -4.30 -11.36 -14.09
N ALA A 117 -3.65 -11.00 -15.19
CA ALA A 117 -3.39 -9.64 -15.60
C ALA A 117 -3.82 -9.43 -17.05
N CYS A 118 -4.52 -8.34 -17.34
CA CYS A 118 -4.82 -7.91 -18.70
C CYS A 118 -4.46 -6.43 -18.86
N ILE A 119 -3.83 -6.07 -19.97
CA ILE A 119 -3.48 -4.70 -20.32
C ILE A 119 -4.26 -4.33 -21.57
N ASP A 120 -5.19 -3.38 -21.42
CA ASP A 120 -5.88 -2.74 -22.53
C ASP A 120 -5.21 -1.40 -22.90
N LYS A 121 -5.81 -0.61 -23.80
CA LYS A 121 -5.25 0.66 -24.27
C LYS A 121 -5.17 1.75 -23.19
N GLU A 122 -6.01 1.70 -22.16
CA GLU A 122 -6.14 2.73 -21.12
C GLU A 122 -5.86 2.21 -19.70
N ARG A 123 -6.13 0.93 -19.46
CA ARG A 123 -6.30 0.28 -18.16
C ARG A 123 -5.60 -1.08 -18.11
N ILE A 124 -5.17 -1.40 -16.90
CA ILE A 124 -4.69 -2.71 -16.49
C ILE A 124 -5.74 -3.29 -15.55
N TYR A 125 -6.16 -4.51 -15.83
CA TYR A 125 -7.02 -5.30 -14.96
C TYR A 125 -6.18 -6.34 -14.25
N LEU A 126 -6.21 -6.32 -12.93
CA LEU A 126 -5.48 -7.24 -12.08
C LEU A 126 -6.49 -8.01 -11.24
N THR A 127 -6.55 -9.32 -11.43
CA THR A 127 -7.38 -10.21 -10.62
C THR A 127 -6.48 -10.95 -9.65
N PHE A 128 -6.71 -10.77 -8.35
CA PHE A 128 -5.92 -11.39 -7.29
C PHE A 128 -6.84 -11.92 -6.18
N GLY A 129 -6.38 -12.95 -5.49
CA GLY A 129 -7.21 -13.62 -4.50
C GLY A 129 -6.57 -14.87 -3.93
N ASP A 130 -7.31 -15.53 -3.07
CA ASP A 130 -7.05 -16.87 -2.59
C ASP A 130 -8.20 -17.81 -3.01
N ALA A 131 -8.23 -19.02 -2.46
CA ALA A 131 -9.28 -20.00 -2.74
C ALA A 131 -10.69 -19.56 -2.29
N ILE A 132 -10.78 -18.58 -1.38
CA ILE A 132 -12.04 -18.14 -0.77
C ILE A 132 -12.55 -16.89 -1.49
N ARG A 133 -11.65 -15.98 -1.86
CA ARG A 133 -12.04 -14.67 -2.40
C ARG A 133 -11.10 -14.19 -3.49
N THR A 134 -11.69 -13.79 -4.62
CA THR A 134 -11.02 -13.07 -5.71
C THR A 134 -11.54 -11.64 -5.83
N ILE A 135 -10.62 -10.71 -6.11
CA ILE A 135 -10.89 -9.28 -6.31
C ILE A 135 -10.30 -8.88 -7.66
N ARG A 136 -11.05 -8.09 -8.44
CA ARG A 136 -10.56 -7.44 -9.65
C ARG A 136 -10.30 -5.97 -9.36
N LEU A 137 -9.11 -5.49 -9.73
CA LEU A 137 -8.67 -4.11 -9.58
C LEU A 137 -8.39 -3.53 -10.96
N GLU A 138 -8.85 -2.29 -11.17
CA GLU A 138 -8.64 -1.54 -12.42
C GLU A 138 -7.67 -0.38 -12.16
N VAL A 139 -6.63 -0.32 -12.97
CA VAL A 139 -5.56 0.68 -12.86
C VAL A 139 -5.38 1.38 -14.20
N LEU A 140 -5.57 2.69 -14.26
CA LEU A 140 -5.19 3.48 -15.44
C LEU A 140 -3.67 3.47 -15.57
N HIS A 141 -3.14 3.26 -16.78
CA HIS A 141 -1.69 3.17 -16.98
C HIS A 141 -1.07 4.24 -17.87
N GLY A 142 -1.86 4.93 -18.69
CA GLY A 142 -1.39 6.09 -19.49
C GLY A 142 -0.23 5.80 -20.44
N MET A 143 0.05 4.53 -20.73
CA MET A 143 1.07 4.16 -21.73
C MET A 143 0.52 4.55 -23.09
N THR A 144 1.38 5.08 -23.95
CA THR A 144 1.01 5.56 -25.29
C THR A 144 1.68 4.77 -26.42
N GLN A 145 2.71 3.98 -26.09
CA GLN A 145 3.50 3.20 -27.03
C GLN A 145 3.30 1.71 -26.78
N ASN A 146 3.07 0.94 -27.85
CA ASN A 146 2.92 -0.51 -27.77
C ASN A 146 4.17 -1.19 -27.17
N GLN A 147 5.37 -0.71 -27.50
CA GLN A 147 6.61 -1.26 -26.94
C GLN A 147 6.63 -1.19 -25.40
N THR A 148 6.17 -0.09 -24.80
CA THR A 148 6.11 0.04 -23.33
C THR A 148 5.15 -0.98 -22.71
N VAL A 149 4.08 -1.34 -23.41
CA VAL A 149 3.12 -2.36 -22.97
C VAL A 149 3.74 -3.75 -23.04
N LEU A 150 4.47 -4.05 -24.11
CA LEU A 150 5.19 -5.31 -24.26
C LEU A 150 6.26 -5.46 -23.18
N ASP A 151 7.06 -4.42 -22.94
CA ASP A 151 8.09 -4.43 -21.89
C ASP A 151 7.48 -4.64 -20.50
N ALA A 152 6.35 -3.99 -20.22
CA ALA A 152 5.60 -4.14 -18.97
C ALA A 152 5.02 -5.55 -18.81
N ALA A 153 4.41 -6.10 -19.86
CA ALA A 153 3.86 -7.46 -19.86
C ALA A 153 4.97 -8.51 -19.68
N GLN A 154 6.09 -8.33 -20.37
CA GLN A 154 7.27 -9.18 -20.26
C GLN A 154 7.81 -9.15 -18.83
N LYS A 155 8.01 -7.96 -18.26
CA LYS A 155 8.48 -7.82 -16.87
C LYS A 155 7.51 -8.43 -15.86
N LEU A 156 6.20 -8.28 -16.07
CA LEU A 156 5.16 -8.89 -15.23
C LEU A 156 5.27 -10.42 -15.26
N TRP A 157 5.48 -11.00 -16.44
CA TRP A 157 5.68 -12.44 -16.57
C TRP A 157 6.96 -12.92 -15.89
N TYR A 158 8.09 -12.24 -16.07
CA TYR A 158 9.35 -12.63 -15.43
C TYR A 158 9.30 -12.57 -13.90
N GLU A 159 8.64 -11.55 -13.32
CA GLU A 159 8.64 -11.39 -11.86
C GLU A 159 7.49 -12.15 -11.17
N THR A 160 6.34 -12.35 -11.83
CA THR A 160 5.16 -12.97 -11.21
C THR A 160 4.83 -14.36 -11.75
N GLY A 161 5.38 -14.74 -12.91
CA GLY A 161 5.00 -15.92 -13.66
C GLY A 161 3.65 -15.82 -14.38
N ILE A 162 2.92 -14.70 -14.24
CA ILE A 162 1.61 -14.49 -14.87
C ILE A 162 1.81 -13.83 -16.23
N SER A 163 1.31 -14.46 -17.29
CA SER A 163 1.28 -13.84 -18.61
C SER A 163 0.16 -12.81 -18.66
N ALA A 164 0.48 -11.58 -19.07
CA ALA A 164 -0.52 -10.53 -19.23
C ALA A 164 -1.18 -10.64 -20.61
N GLY A 165 -2.51 -10.74 -20.66
CA GLY A 165 -3.25 -10.63 -21.91
C GLY A 165 -3.23 -9.18 -22.42
N ILE A 166 -2.85 -8.95 -23.67
CA ILE A 166 -2.82 -7.61 -24.28
C ILE A 166 -3.98 -7.48 -25.26
N THR A 167 -4.77 -6.41 -25.14
CA THR A 167 -5.93 -6.16 -26.02
C THR A 167 -5.95 -4.72 -26.51
N GLY A 168 -6.15 -4.51 -27.82
CA GLY A 168 -6.35 -3.17 -28.39
C GLY A 168 -5.08 -2.33 -28.59
N TRP A 169 -3.94 -2.99 -28.82
CA TRP A 169 -2.61 -2.41 -29.03
C TRP A 169 -2.01 -2.78 -30.38
#